data_AF-A0AAU8YAF8-F1
#
_entry.id   AF-A0AAU8YAF8-F1
#
_cell.length_a   1.000
_cell.length_b   1.000
_cell.length_c   1.000
_cell.angle_alpha   90.00
_cell.angle_beta   90.00
_cell.angle_gamma   90.00
#
_symmetry.space_group_name_H-M   'P 1'
#
loop_
_entity.id
_entity.type
_entity.pdbx_description
1 polymer ?
#
loop_
_entity_poly.entity_id
_entity_poly.type
_entity_poly.pdbx_seq_one_letter_code
_entity_poly.pdbx_strand_id
1 'polypeptide(L)'
;MQTEPEVLTDHTEVICSTSIERIITGRNTALEQIDALIRQLDAISTLTNSIGGGTVKDWGIRPGHRYDCWFTEKPEIAMKAITRSIDRDIWRDLMNKSGMLSLMDAQARAEWHNSLEKEDIPAISESNILSTFEQLHKNKGEVFERGVINTFKSLSWDYKTNNPCRFGKKIIVEGVVKHDQWGFGLNWGWQRDRLTDLERMLLLLDGKPIPDNREDVTRLLGDHIHSKRSSTYYEDDMFAIRYFQKGTAHITFKRQDLVHKLNDIVAKHYPNMLAK
;
A
#
# COMPACT_ATOMS: atom_id res chain seq x y z
N MET A 1 29.68 -2.83 22.09
CA MET A 1 28.93 -1.95 21.17
C MET A 1 28.38 -2.84 20.08
N GLN A 2 27.09 -3.15 20.14
CA GLN A 2 26.41 -3.94 19.11
C GLN A 2 26.16 -3.02 17.91
N THR A 3 26.75 -3.37 16.78
CA THR A 3 26.40 -2.84 15.47
C THR A 3 24.96 -3.23 15.17
N GLU A 4 24.08 -2.24 15.07
CA GLU A 4 22.75 -2.38 14.49
C GLU A 4 22.88 -2.92 13.06
N PRO A 5 21.98 -3.81 12.60
CA PRO A 5 22.02 -4.29 11.24
C PRO A 5 21.56 -3.17 10.30
N GLU A 6 22.51 -2.43 9.71
CA GLU A 6 22.30 -1.64 8.50
C GLU A 6 22.03 -2.61 7.33
N VAL A 7 20.82 -3.16 7.27
CA VAL A 7 20.37 -3.97 6.15
C VAL A 7 18.98 -3.48 5.81
N LEU A 8 18.89 -2.43 4.99
CA LEU A 8 17.66 -2.00 4.30
C LEU A 8 17.98 -0.65 3.62
N THR A 9 18.41 -0.69 2.34
CA THR A 9 18.16 0.31 1.26
C THR A 9 19.29 0.43 0.21
N ASP A 10 19.70 -0.64 -0.48
CA ASP A 10 20.56 -0.48 -1.67
C ASP A 10 19.75 -0.30 -2.98
N HIS A 11 18.43 -0.41 -2.94
CA HIS A 11 17.57 -0.44 -4.13
C HIS A 11 16.41 0.57 -4.11
N THR A 12 16.47 1.59 -3.26
CA THR A 12 15.47 2.66 -3.25
C THR A 12 15.88 3.75 -4.24
N GLU A 13 15.04 4.05 -5.24
CA GLU A 13 15.24 5.23 -6.08
C GLU A 13 15.26 6.48 -5.19
N VAL A 14 16.43 7.11 -5.09
CA VAL A 14 16.59 8.35 -4.33
C VAL A 14 15.76 9.42 -5.01
N ILE A 15 14.75 9.95 -4.30
CA ILE A 15 13.99 11.10 -4.79
C ILE A 15 14.96 12.28 -4.83
N CYS A 16 15.38 12.66 -6.04
CA CYS A 16 16.30 13.77 -6.25
C CYS A 16 15.61 15.10 -5.91
N SER A 17 16.33 16.03 -5.26
CA SER A 17 15.82 17.38 -4.93
C SER A 17 15.30 18.13 -6.17
N THR A 18 15.96 17.98 -7.33
CA THR A 18 15.52 18.51 -8.63
C THR A 18 14.14 18.01 -9.07
N SER A 19 13.76 16.79 -8.65
CA SER A 19 12.44 16.23 -8.93
C SER A 19 11.37 16.84 -8.02
N ILE A 20 11.70 17.15 -6.76
CA ILE A 20 10.79 17.78 -5.80
C ILE A 20 10.46 19.21 -6.24
N GLU A 21 11.47 20.00 -6.61
CA GLU A 21 11.29 21.36 -7.11
C GLU A 21 10.39 21.38 -8.35
N ARG A 22 10.61 20.45 -9.29
CA ARG A 22 9.77 20.31 -10.49
C ARG A 22 8.32 19.97 -10.14
N ILE A 23 8.09 19.08 -9.17
CA ILE A 23 6.74 18.72 -8.72
C ILE A 23 6.03 19.94 -8.11
N ILE A 24 6.70 20.66 -7.22
CA ILE A 24 6.13 21.84 -6.54
C ILE A 24 5.81 22.93 -7.57
N THR A 25 6.76 23.23 -8.46
CA THR A 25 6.58 24.25 -9.51
C THR A 25 5.44 23.87 -10.44
N GLY A 26 5.43 22.63 -10.95
CA GLY A 26 4.37 22.14 -11.83
C GLY A 26 2.99 22.17 -11.16
N ARG A 27 2.90 21.77 -9.88
CA ARG A 27 1.68 21.82 -9.09
C ARG A 27 1.17 23.25 -8.92
N ASN A 28 2.04 24.20 -8.58
CA ASN A 28 1.65 25.60 -8.37
C ASN A 28 1.18 26.24 -9.68
N THR A 29 1.94 26.07 -10.76
CA THR A 29 1.55 26.57 -12.09
C THR A 29 0.22 25.97 -12.57
N ALA A 30 -0.03 24.68 -12.33
CA ALA A 30 -1.30 24.06 -12.67
C ALA A 30 -2.47 24.64 -11.87
N LEU A 31 -2.29 24.86 -10.56
CA LEU A 31 -3.34 25.45 -9.71
C LEU A 31 -3.66 26.90 -10.08
N GLU A 32 -2.65 27.70 -10.45
CA GLU A 32 -2.86 29.06 -10.95
C GLU A 32 -3.69 29.07 -12.24
N GLN A 33 -3.40 28.17 -13.18
CA GLN A 33 -4.17 28.03 -14.42
C GLN A 33 -5.60 27.56 -14.16
N ILE A 34 -5.79 26.64 -13.21
CA ILE A 34 -7.11 26.14 -12.84
C ILE A 34 -7.95 27.24 -12.16
N ASP A 35 -7.36 28.02 -11.24
CA ASP A 35 -8.05 29.15 -10.59
C ASP A 35 -8.48 30.20 -11.63
N ALA A 36 -7.59 30.55 -12.55
CA ALA A 36 -7.91 31.47 -13.64
C ALA A 36 -9.07 30.95 -14.51
N LEU A 37 -9.07 29.66 -14.85
CA LEU A 37 -10.13 29.02 -15.63
C LEU A 37 -11.48 29.02 -14.89
N ILE A 38 -11.49 28.71 -13.58
CA ILE A 38 -12.72 28.71 -12.78
C ILE A 38 -13.30 30.12 -12.68
N ARG A 39 -12.47 31.14 -12.46
CA ARG A 39 -12.90 32.54 -12.44
C ARG A 39 -13.45 33.00 -13.80
N GLN A 40 -12.82 32.58 -14.90
CA GLN A 40 -13.33 32.86 -16.24
C GLN A 40 -14.69 32.21 -16.47
N LEU A 41 -14.88 30.94 -16.08
CA LEU A 41 -16.17 30.26 -16.17
C LEU A 41 -17.26 30.95 -15.33
N ASP A 42 -16.92 31.44 -14.14
CA ASP A 42 -17.84 32.19 -13.28
C ASP A 42 -18.25 33.55 -13.90
N ALA A 43 -17.28 34.26 -14.50
CA ALA A 43 -17.55 35.49 -15.25
C ALA A 43 -18.45 35.25 -16.47
N ILE A 44 -18.18 34.18 -17.24
CA ILE A 44 -19.03 33.77 -18.37
C ILE A 44 -20.44 33.44 -17.86
N SER A 45 -20.56 32.71 -16.74
CA SER A 45 -21.85 32.37 -16.14
C SER A 45 -22.65 33.61 -15.75
N THR A 46 -21.98 34.63 -15.21
CA THR A 46 -22.61 35.91 -14.88
C THR A 46 -23.13 36.61 -16.14
N LEU A 47 -22.33 36.63 -17.22
CA LEU A 47 -22.71 37.21 -18.50
C LEU A 47 -23.88 36.46 -19.15
N THR A 48 -23.82 35.13 -19.26
CA THR A 48 -24.88 34.32 -19.86
C THR A 48 -26.17 34.43 -19.08
N ASN A 49 -26.09 34.47 -17.75
CA ASN A 49 -27.27 34.64 -16.90
C ASN A 49 -27.92 36.02 -17.11
N SER A 50 -27.13 37.07 -17.30
CA SER A 50 -27.64 38.43 -17.55
C SER A 50 -28.45 38.57 -18.84
N ILE A 51 -28.18 37.71 -19.83
CA ILE A 51 -28.92 37.65 -21.11
C ILE A 51 -30.00 36.56 -21.14
N GLY A 52 -30.29 35.92 -20.00
CA GLY A 52 -31.30 34.85 -19.88
C GLY A 52 -30.83 33.45 -20.35
N GLY A 53 -29.53 33.27 -20.62
CA GLY A 53 -28.93 31.99 -21.04
C GLY A 53 -28.55 31.04 -19.91
N GLY A 54 -28.87 31.36 -18.65
CA GLY A 54 -28.53 30.56 -17.47
C GLY A 54 -27.03 30.60 -17.11
N THR A 55 -26.61 29.70 -16.23
CA THR A 55 -25.26 29.60 -15.65
C THR A 55 -24.51 28.35 -16.15
N VAL A 56 -23.22 28.20 -15.81
CA VAL A 56 -22.46 26.97 -16.11
C VAL A 56 -23.13 25.68 -15.62
N LYS A 57 -23.95 25.74 -14.57
CA LYS A 57 -24.73 24.57 -14.10
C LYS A 57 -25.81 24.15 -15.10
N ASP A 58 -26.32 25.10 -15.89
CA ASP A 58 -27.42 24.90 -16.83
C ASP A 58 -26.93 24.45 -18.22
N TRP A 59 -25.84 25.05 -18.72
CA TRP A 59 -25.31 24.74 -20.06
C TRP A 59 -24.03 23.90 -20.07
N GLY A 60 -23.28 23.85 -18.96
CA GLY A 60 -22.02 23.10 -18.86
C GLY A 60 -22.20 21.61 -18.56
N ILE A 61 -23.39 21.18 -18.13
CA ILE A 61 -23.70 19.80 -17.75
C ILE A 61 -24.84 19.27 -18.63
N ARG A 62 -24.72 18.03 -19.12
CA ARG A 62 -25.78 17.42 -19.95
C ARG A 62 -27.07 17.23 -19.12
N PRO A 63 -28.25 17.54 -19.70
CA PRO A 63 -29.53 17.28 -19.05
C PRO A 63 -29.70 15.81 -18.62
N GLY A 64 -30.24 15.58 -17.43
CA GLY A 64 -30.46 14.24 -16.88
C GLY A 64 -29.25 13.62 -16.16
N HIS A 65 -28.08 14.25 -16.24
CA HIS A 65 -26.85 13.79 -15.59
C HIS A 65 -26.36 14.81 -14.57
N ARG A 66 -26.91 14.80 -13.36
CA ARG A 66 -26.33 15.59 -12.26
C ARG A 66 -25.11 14.86 -11.71
N TYR A 67 -23.93 15.26 -12.17
CA TYR A 67 -22.68 14.94 -11.49
C TYR A 67 -22.25 16.16 -10.68
N ASP A 68 -21.78 15.94 -9.46
CA ASP A 68 -21.10 16.98 -8.68
C ASP A 68 -19.82 17.37 -9.42
N CYS A 69 -19.74 18.62 -9.89
CA CYS A 69 -18.62 19.12 -10.69
C CYS A 69 -18.01 20.35 -10.00
N TRP A 70 -16.74 20.25 -9.62
CA TRP A 70 -16.02 21.34 -8.95
C TRP A 70 -15.96 22.62 -9.79
N PHE A 71 -15.91 22.53 -11.12
CA PHE A 71 -15.91 23.70 -12.01
C PHE A 71 -17.22 24.48 -12.03
N THR A 72 -18.28 23.94 -11.40
CA THR A 72 -19.57 24.63 -11.27
C THR A 72 -19.80 25.17 -9.86
N GLU A 73 -18.90 24.89 -8.92
CA GLU A 73 -18.94 25.41 -7.56
C GLU A 73 -18.28 26.79 -7.47
N LYS A 74 -18.47 27.47 -6.32
CA LYS A 74 -17.81 28.75 -6.07
C LYS A 74 -16.28 28.58 -6.15
N PRO A 75 -15.54 29.56 -6.70
CA PRO A 75 -14.10 29.46 -6.88
C PRO A 75 -13.35 29.03 -5.61
N GLU A 76 -13.72 29.55 -4.44
CA GLU A 76 -13.06 29.22 -3.17
C GLU A 76 -13.26 27.76 -2.76
N ILE A 77 -14.47 27.24 -2.94
CA ILE A 77 -14.83 25.85 -2.60
C ILE A 77 -14.17 24.89 -3.59
N ALA A 78 -14.26 25.21 -4.88
CA ALA A 78 -13.67 24.42 -5.97
C ALA A 78 -12.15 24.33 -5.82
N MET A 79 -11.47 25.45 -5.61
CA MET A 79 -10.02 25.49 -5.47
C MET A 79 -9.54 24.71 -4.24
N LYS A 80 -10.24 24.81 -3.10
CA LYS A 80 -9.89 24.02 -1.91
C LYS A 80 -9.98 22.50 -2.20
N ALA A 81 -11.05 22.06 -2.85
CA ALA A 81 -11.24 20.63 -3.17
C ALA A 81 -10.24 20.11 -4.22
N ILE A 82 -10.01 20.87 -5.30
CA ILE A 82 -9.10 20.50 -6.37
C ILE A 82 -7.66 20.44 -5.84
N THR A 83 -7.23 21.47 -5.10
CA THR A 83 -5.90 21.52 -4.48
C THR A 83 -5.65 20.29 -3.62
N ARG A 84 -6.62 19.94 -2.77
CA ARG A 84 -6.54 18.77 -1.91
C ARG A 84 -6.43 17.46 -2.70
N SER A 85 -7.20 17.32 -3.78
CA SER A 85 -7.12 16.10 -4.60
C SER A 85 -5.77 15.95 -5.27
N ILE A 86 -5.24 17.03 -5.83
CA ILE A 86 -3.91 17.05 -6.46
C ILE A 86 -2.83 16.75 -5.43
N ASP A 87 -2.85 17.42 -4.27
CA ASP A 87 -1.85 17.23 -3.22
C ASP A 87 -1.87 15.79 -2.69
N ARG A 88 -3.06 15.19 -2.51
CA ARG A 88 -3.21 13.78 -2.14
C ARG A 88 -2.56 12.84 -3.16
N ASP A 89 -2.79 13.06 -4.45
CA ASP A 89 -2.24 12.19 -5.50
C ASP A 89 -0.72 12.36 -5.63
N ILE A 90 -0.19 13.57 -5.42
CA ILE A 90 1.25 13.82 -5.32
C ILE A 90 1.85 13.05 -4.14
N TRP A 91 1.23 13.09 -2.96
CA TRP A 91 1.70 12.32 -1.80
C TRP A 91 1.70 10.81 -2.06
N ARG A 92 0.68 10.28 -2.75
CA ARG A 92 0.63 8.87 -3.15
C ARG A 92 1.79 8.52 -4.09
N ASP A 93 2.04 9.34 -5.10
CA ASP A 93 3.14 9.14 -6.05
C ASP A 93 4.52 9.21 -5.39
N LEU A 94 4.74 10.19 -4.51
CA LEU A 94 5.98 10.32 -3.75
C LEU A 94 6.23 9.08 -2.86
N MET A 95 5.20 8.60 -2.17
CA MET A 95 5.29 7.39 -1.35
C MET A 95 5.59 6.13 -2.16
N ASN A 96 4.98 5.99 -3.33
CA ASN A 96 5.29 4.89 -4.26
C ASN A 96 6.77 4.93 -4.69
N LYS A 97 7.24 6.10 -5.14
CA LYS A 97 8.61 6.29 -5.64
C LYS A 97 9.68 6.09 -4.56
N SER A 98 9.38 6.49 -3.33
CA SER A 98 10.29 6.28 -2.19
C SER A 98 10.46 4.82 -1.77
N GLY A 99 9.64 3.90 -2.29
CA GLY A 99 9.59 2.50 -1.83
C GLY A 99 9.12 2.33 -0.37
N MET A 100 8.70 3.39 0.33
CA MET A 100 8.30 3.30 1.73
C MET A 100 7.08 2.41 1.96
N LEU A 101 6.13 2.40 1.00
CA LEU A 101 4.97 1.50 1.07
C LEU A 101 5.35 0.02 1.05
N SER A 102 6.52 -0.31 0.49
CA SER A 102 7.01 -1.67 0.41
C SER A 102 7.51 -2.21 1.77
N LEU A 103 7.85 -1.31 2.69
CA LEU A 103 8.24 -1.62 4.07
C LEU A 103 7.05 -1.76 5.01
N MET A 104 5.86 -1.32 4.58
CA MET A 104 4.65 -1.26 5.39
C MET A 104 3.79 -2.51 5.22
N ASP A 105 3.27 -3.03 6.32
CA ASP A 105 2.20 -4.05 6.29
C ASP A 105 0.87 -3.47 5.78
N ALA A 106 -0.11 -4.34 5.49
CA ALA A 106 -1.43 -3.93 5.01
C ALA A 106 -2.16 -2.92 5.92
N GLN A 107 -2.04 -3.03 7.25
CA GLN A 107 -2.62 -2.09 8.20
C GLN A 107 -1.92 -0.74 8.13
N ALA A 108 -0.60 -0.69 8.17
CA ALA A 108 0.16 0.56 8.05
C ALA A 108 -0.10 1.27 6.71
N ARG A 109 -0.22 0.51 5.61
CA ARG A 109 -0.64 1.05 4.30
C ARG A 109 -2.05 1.63 4.35
N ALA A 110 -3.00 0.96 4.99
CA ALA A 110 -4.37 1.45 5.13
C ALA A 110 -4.44 2.72 6.00
N GLU A 111 -3.71 2.76 7.12
CA GLU A 111 -3.61 3.93 7.99
C GLU A 111 -3.04 5.14 7.24
N TRP A 112 -2.00 4.93 6.43
CA TRP A 112 -1.45 5.96 5.56
C TRP A 112 -2.45 6.43 4.49
N HIS A 113 -3.12 5.52 3.79
CA HIS A 113 -4.13 5.92 2.80
C HIS A 113 -5.27 6.72 3.45
N ASN A 114 -5.70 6.33 4.65
CA ASN A 114 -6.73 7.04 5.40
C ASN A 114 -6.26 8.40 5.90
N SER A 115 -4.98 8.58 6.22
CA SER A 115 -4.45 9.89 6.63
C SER A 115 -4.54 10.91 5.49
N LEU A 116 -4.37 10.45 4.24
CA LEU A 116 -4.51 11.28 3.05
C LEU A 116 -5.95 11.70 2.74
N GLU A 117 -6.94 11.00 3.30
CA GLU A 117 -8.36 11.34 3.19
C GLU A 117 -8.84 12.32 4.27
N LYS A 118 -7.95 12.80 5.14
CA LYS A 118 -8.27 13.85 6.12
C LYS A 118 -8.09 15.26 5.53
N GLU A 119 -8.67 16.27 6.17
CA GLU A 119 -8.58 17.66 5.68
C GLU A 119 -7.19 18.28 5.92
N ASP A 120 -6.42 17.73 6.85
CA ASP A 120 -5.17 18.26 7.38
C ASP A 120 -3.93 17.60 6.78
N ILE A 121 -3.99 17.17 5.50
CA ILE A 121 -2.80 16.67 4.82
C ILE A 121 -1.70 17.73 4.77
N PRO A 122 -0.43 17.38 4.99
CA PRO A 122 0.65 18.34 4.90
C PRO A 122 0.68 19.00 3.51
N ALA A 123 0.76 20.32 3.48
CA ALA A 123 0.85 21.05 2.22
C ALA A 123 2.06 20.58 1.40
N ILE A 124 1.92 20.53 0.08
CA ILE A 124 3.03 20.19 -0.82
C ILE A 124 4.05 21.35 -0.82
N SER A 125 5.08 21.20 0.01
CA SER A 125 6.24 22.08 0.09
C SER A 125 7.51 21.25 0.27
N GLU A 126 8.65 21.81 -0.07
CA GLU A 126 9.93 21.12 0.08
C GLU A 126 10.18 20.73 1.55
N SER A 127 9.92 21.65 2.49
CA SER A 127 10.08 21.39 3.92
C SER A 127 9.18 20.24 4.41
N ASN A 128 7.92 20.21 3.96
CA ASN A 128 6.96 19.19 4.40
C ASN A 128 7.29 17.83 3.79
N ILE A 129 7.70 17.79 2.52
CA ILE A 129 8.15 16.57 1.84
C ILE A 129 9.38 16.02 2.56
N LEU A 130 10.43 16.84 2.74
CA LEU A 130 11.67 16.42 3.39
C LEU A 130 11.42 15.94 4.82
N SER A 131 10.73 16.73 5.64
CA SER A 131 10.43 16.34 7.03
C SER A 131 9.61 15.05 7.12
N THR A 132 8.63 14.85 6.23
CA THR A 132 7.84 13.62 6.17
C THR A 132 8.72 12.41 5.83
N PHE A 133 9.54 12.52 4.78
CA PHE A 133 10.42 11.42 4.37
C PHE A 133 11.56 11.16 5.36
N GLU A 134 12.08 12.17 6.03
CA GLU A 134 13.04 11.99 7.12
C GLU A 134 12.44 11.21 8.29
N GLN A 135 11.21 11.53 8.70
CA GLN A 135 10.51 10.80 9.75
C GLN A 135 10.22 9.36 9.34
N LEU A 136 9.74 9.15 8.11
CA LEU A 136 9.52 7.82 7.57
C LEU A 136 10.82 7.00 7.51
N HIS A 137 11.93 7.61 7.11
CA HIS A 137 13.22 6.94 7.06
C HIS A 137 13.77 6.59 8.45
N LYS A 138 13.66 7.51 9.43
CA LYS A 138 14.03 7.24 10.82
C LYS A 138 13.22 6.09 11.42
N ASN A 139 11.94 6.01 11.06
CA ASN A 139 11.03 4.99 11.59
C ASN A 139 10.97 3.72 10.72
N LYS A 140 11.73 3.63 9.62
CA LYS A 140 11.61 2.54 8.63
C LYS A 140 11.78 1.15 9.24
N GLY A 141 12.74 1.00 10.16
CA GLY A 141 13.00 -0.26 10.87
C GLY A 141 11.86 -0.62 11.80
N GLU A 142 11.31 0.34 12.54
CA GLU A 142 10.18 0.10 13.44
C GLU A 142 8.90 -0.27 12.68
N VAL A 143 8.62 0.43 11.57
CA VAL A 143 7.47 0.14 10.68
C VAL A 143 7.58 -1.27 10.12
N PHE A 144 8.78 -1.65 9.66
CA PHE A 144 9.05 -3.00 9.17
C PHE A 144 8.84 -4.06 10.27
N GLU A 145 9.44 -3.86 11.45
CA GLU A 145 9.30 -4.80 12.58
C GLU A 145 7.85 -4.93 13.02
N ARG A 146 7.09 -3.83 13.10
CA ARG A 146 5.66 -3.83 13.41
C ARG A 146 4.88 -4.68 12.42
N GLY A 147 5.22 -4.62 11.13
CA GLY A 147 4.63 -5.48 10.11
C GLY A 147 4.86 -6.96 10.35
N VAL A 148 6.08 -7.34 10.73
CA VAL A 148 6.40 -8.73 11.13
C VAL A 148 5.54 -9.15 12.32
N ILE A 149 5.41 -8.30 13.34
CA ILE A 149 4.60 -8.58 14.53
C ILE A 149 3.10 -8.67 14.21
N ASN A 150 2.57 -7.82 13.34
CA ASN A 150 1.16 -7.87 12.91
C ASN A 150 0.87 -9.16 12.12
N THR A 151 1.80 -9.55 11.24
CA THR A 151 1.72 -10.82 10.51
C THR A 151 1.82 -12.01 11.46
N PHE A 152 2.61 -11.92 12.52
CA PHE A 152 2.71 -12.96 13.53
C PHE A 152 1.41 -13.11 14.34
N LYS A 153 0.90 -11.99 14.88
CA LYS A 153 -0.32 -11.94 15.71
C LYS A 153 -1.58 -12.39 14.98
N SER A 154 -1.64 -12.18 13.67
CA SER A 154 -2.79 -12.60 12.88
C SER A 154 -2.86 -14.12 12.66
N LEU A 155 -1.86 -14.92 13.08
CA LEU A 155 -1.86 -16.38 12.89
C LEU A 155 -2.91 -16.99 13.82
N SER A 156 -3.76 -17.90 13.31
CA SER A 156 -4.61 -18.70 14.19
C SER A 156 -3.74 -19.65 15.01
N TRP A 157 -3.91 -19.66 16.33
CA TRP A 157 -3.17 -20.51 17.26
C TRP A 157 -3.84 -21.87 17.50
N ASP A 158 -4.99 -22.14 16.85
CA ASP A 158 -5.66 -23.44 16.91
C ASP A 158 -4.85 -24.54 16.18
N TYR A 159 -3.89 -24.12 15.36
CA TYR A 159 -3.03 -25.00 14.59
C TYR A 159 -1.73 -25.30 15.34
N LYS A 160 -1.46 -26.58 15.58
CA LYS A 160 -0.24 -27.07 16.27
C LYS A 160 1.08 -26.51 15.71
N THR A 161 1.14 -26.18 14.43
CA THR A 161 2.37 -25.65 13.80
C THR A 161 2.49 -24.13 13.87
N ASN A 162 1.39 -23.42 14.13
CA ASN A 162 1.40 -21.98 14.38
C ASN A 162 1.72 -21.77 15.86
N ASN A 163 3.00 -21.58 16.16
CA ASN A 163 3.45 -21.44 17.54
C ASN A 163 3.23 -19.99 18.03
N PRO A 164 2.63 -19.78 19.21
CA PRO A 164 2.33 -18.43 19.72
C PRO A 164 3.58 -17.64 20.14
N CYS A 165 4.75 -18.26 20.18
CA CYS A 165 6.02 -17.63 20.52
C CYS A 165 6.97 -17.42 19.33
N ARG A 166 6.78 -18.13 18.21
CA ARG A 166 7.69 -18.04 17.04
C ARG A 166 7.06 -18.48 15.72
N PHE A 167 7.62 -17.99 14.62
CA PHE A 167 7.47 -18.62 13.33
C PHE A 167 8.17 -19.98 13.33
N GLY A 168 7.40 -21.05 13.09
CA GLY A 168 7.95 -22.38 12.86
C GLY A 168 8.37 -22.58 11.42
N LYS A 169 8.92 -23.76 11.10
CA LYS A 169 9.25 -24.17 9.71
C LYS A 169 8.05 -24.11 8.76
N LYS A 170 6.84 -24.22 9.30
CA LYS A 170 5.58 -24.26 8.55
C LYS A 170 4.50 -23.53 9.33
N ILE A 171 3.71 -22.72 8.63
CA ILE A 171 2.49 -22.11 9.14
C ILE A 171 1.27 -22.61 8.38
N ILE A 172 0.09 -22.50 9.00
CA ILE A 172 -1.19 -22.81 8.41
C ILE A 172 -2.02 -21.53 8.40
N VAL A 173 -2.51 -21.16 7.21
CA VAL A 173 -3.36 -19.99 7.01
C VAL A 173 -4.68 -20.44 6.43
N GLU A 174 -5.78 -20.04 7.08
CA GLU A 174 -7.12 -20.30 6.59
C GLU A 174 -7.54 -19.26 5.55
N GLY A 175 -8.44 -19.63 4.64
CA GLY A 175 -9.07 -18.69 3.73
C GLY A 175 -8.18 -18.18 2.60
N VAL A 176 -6.99 -18.76 2.36
CA VAL A 176 -6.13 -18.41 1.22
C VAL A 176 -6.73 -18.92 -0.10
N VAL A 177 -7.32 -20.11 -0.07
CA VAL A 177 -7.97 -20.73 -1.23
C VAL A 177 -9.45 -20.99 -0.95
N LYS A 178 -10.23 -21.08 -2.01
CA LYS A 178 -11.55 -21.72 -2.04
C LYS A 178 -11.50 -22.97 -2.91
N HIS A 179 -12.45 -23.86 -2.68
CA HIS A 179 -12.68 -25.01 -3.53
C HIS A 179 -14.18 -25.12 -3.82
N ASP A 180 -14.56 -25.05 -5.09
CA ASP A 180 -15.93 -25.18 -5.55
C ASP A 180 -16.02 -26.22 -6.70
N GLN A 181 -17.19 -26.32 -7.34
CA GLN A 181 -17.42 -27.24 -8.46
C GLN A 181 -16.48 -27.03 -9.67
N TRP A 182 -15.82 -25.87 -9.75
CA TRP A 182 -14.85 -25.53 -10.79
C TRP A 182 -13.39 -25.79 -10.38
N GLY A 183 -13.18 -26.36 -9.19
CA GLY A 183 -11.88 -26.70 -8.62
C GLY A 183 -11.38 -25.67 -7.60
N PHE A 184 -10.06 -25.63 -7.41
CA PHE A 184 -9.43 -24.63 -6.55
C PHE A 184 -9.43 -23.24 -7.19
N GLY A 185 -9.55 -22.22 -6.35
CA GLY A 185 -9.32 -20.82 -6.71
C GLY A 185 -8.71 -20.07 -5.53
N LEU A 186 -8.01 -18.96 -5.81
CA LEU A 186 -7.60 -18.05 -4.74
C LEU A 186 -8.78 -17.24 -4.22
N ASN A 187 -8.80 -17.03 -2.91
CA ASN A 187 -9.69 -16.04 -2.30
C ASN A 187 -9.10 -14.64 -2.43
N TRP A 188 -9.99 -13.67 -2.60
CA TRP A 188 -9.65 -12.26 -2.62
C TRP A 188 -9.93 -11.65 -1.24
N GLY A 189 -8.99 -10.87 -0.71
CA GLY A 189 -9.13 -10.17 0.57
C GLY A 189 -7.91 -10.29 1.49
N TRP A 190 -8.10 -9.96 2.75
CA TRP A 190 -7.06 -9.84 3.79
C TRP A 190 -6.10 -11.04 3.89
N GLN A 191 -6.59 -12.28 3.73
CA GLN A 191 -5.73 -13.47 3.83
C GLN A 191 -4.73 -13.58 2.68
N ARG A 192 -5.06 -13.04 1.51
CA ARG A 192 -4.15 -12.90 0.38
C ARG A 192 -3.08 -11.86 0.70
N ASP A 193 -3.49 -10.69 1.17
CA ASP A 193 -2.58 -9.58 1.49
C ASP A 193 -1.51 -10.02 2.49
N ARG A 194 -1.88 -10.88 3.44
CA ARG A 194 -0.97 -11.47 4.40
C ARG A 194 0.10 -12.37 3.76
N LEU A 195 -0.25 -13.18 2.77
CA LEU A 195 0.72 -14.02 2.07
C LEU A 195 1.71 -13.15 1.28
N THR A 196 1.22 -12.09 0.64
CA THR A 196 2.06 -11.09 -0.02
C THR A 196 2.96 -10.36 0.97
N ASP A 197 2.43 -9.92 2.12
CA ASP A 197 3.22 -9.22 3.14
C ASP A 197 4.32 -10.12 3.72
N LEU A 198 4.04 -11.42 3.92
CA LEU A 198 5.04 -12.40 4.36
C LEU A 198 6.16 -12.59 3.34
N GLU A 199 5.83 -12.67 2.05
CA GLU A 199 6.83 -12.72 0.98
C GLU A 199 7.71 -11.47 0.98
N ARG A 200 7.10 -10.29 1.01
CA ARG A 200 7.82 -9.01 1.05
C ARG A 200 8.77 -8.94 2.24
N MET A 201 8.32 -9.34 3.43
CA MET A 201 9.14 -9.34 4.63
C MET A 201 10.37 -10.25 4.49
N LEU A 202 10.20 -11.44 3.92
CA LEU A 202 11.31 -12.36 3.66
C LEU A 202 12.28 -11.79 2.62
N LEU A 203 11.78 -11.19 1.54
CA LEU A 203 12.63 -10.60 0.50
C LEU A 203 13.43 -9.41 1.03
N LEU A 204 12.82 -8.56 1.86
CA LEU A 204 13.52 -7.46 2.53
C LEU A 204 14.64 -7.98 3.45
N LEU A 205 14.38 -9.04 4.22
CA LEU A 205 15.40 -9.69 5.05
C LEU A 205 16.50 -10.40 4.24
N ASP A 206 16.20 -10.79 3.00
CA ASP A 206 17.15 -11.37 2.03
C ASP A 206 17.92 -10.28 1.26
N GLY A 207 17.61 -8.99 1.46
CA GLY A 207 18.18 -7.87 0.72
C GLY A 207 17.77 -7.83 -0.76
N LYS A 208 16.71 -8.55 -1.14
CA LYS A 208 16.20 -8.61 -2.51
C LYS A 208 15.19 -7.49 -2.78
N PRO A 209 15.07 -7.04 -4.04
CA PRO A 209 14.00 -6.12 -4.40
C PRO A 209 12.63 -6.78 -4.16
N ILE A 210 11.67 -5.97 -3.75
CA ILE A 210 10.28 -6.41 -3.65
C ILE A 210 9.70 -6.54 -5.07
N PRO A 211 9.08 -7.67 -5.42
CA PRO A 211 8.43 -7.82 -6.72
C PRO A 211 7.34 -6.79 -6.89
N ASP A 212 7.16 -6.31 -8.12
CA ASP A 212 5.94 -5.59 -8.52
C ASP A 212 4.72 -6.44 -8.08
N ASN A 213 3.56 -5.82 -7.79
CA ASN A 213 2.31 -6.53 -7.51
C ASN A 213 1.95 -7.54 -8.61
N ARG A 214 2.52 -7.36 -9.79
CA ARG A 214 2.55 -8.38 -10.79
C ARG A 214 3.32 -9.59 -10.22
N GLU A 215 4.61 -9.55 -9.99
CA GLU A 215 5.40 -10.76 -9.74
C GLU A 215 5.29 -11.37 -8.32
N ASP A 216 4.30 -10.96 -7.53
CA ASP A 216 4.12 -11.48 -6.16
C ASP A 216 3.66 -12.95 -6.11
N VAL A 217 3.93 -13.61 -4.97
CA VAL A 217 3.58 -15.01 -4.70
C VAL A 217 2.10 -15.29 -4.92
N THR A 218 1.22 -14.30 -4.71
CA THR A 218 -0.23 -14.51 -4.82
C THR A 218 -0.67 -14.55 -6.28
N ARG A 219 -0.05 -13.75 -7.16
CA ARG A 219 -0.28 -13.88 -8.60
C ARG A 219 0.31 -15.17 -9.12
N LEU A 220 1.54 -15.53 -8.74
CA LEU A 220 2.18 -16.78 -9.16
C LEU A 220 1.38 -18.01 -8.73
N LEU A 221 0.92 -18.03 -7.48
CA LEU A 221 0.04 -19.09 -6.95
C LEU A 221 -1.30 -19.11 -7.69
N GLY A 222 -1.87 -17.95 -8.01
CA GLY A 222 -3.13 -17.84 -8.76
C GLY A 222 -3.02 -18.39 -10.18
N ASP A 223 -1.97 -18.02 -10.89
CA ASP A 223 -1.66 -18.49 -12.24
C ASP A 223 -1.43 -20.02 -12.24
N HIS A 224 -0.74 -20.54 -11.21
CA HIS A 224 -0.55 -21.97 -11.01
C HIS A 224 -1.86 -22.72 -10.74
N ILE A 225 -2.71 -22.21 -9.84
CA ILE A 225 -4.01 -22.83 -9.55
C ILE A 225 -4.91 -22.82 -10.79
N HIS A 226 -4.90 -21.72 -11.55
CA HIS A 226 -5.68 -21.60 -12.78
C HIS A 226 -5.23 -22.61 -13.85
N SER A 227 -3.92 -22.73 -14.07
CA SER A 227 -3.34 -23.64 -15.07
C SER A 227 -3.40 -25.11 -14.68
N LYS A 228 -3.37 -25.41 -13.37
CA LYS A 228 -3.35 -26.78 -12.84
C LYS A 228 -4.43 -26.97 -11.78
N ARG A 229 -5.69 -26.95 -12.21
CA ARG A 229 -6.87 -27.00 -11.30
C ARG A 229 -6.96 -28.21 -10.38
N SER A 230 -6.33 -29.32 -10.73
CA SER A 230 -6.26 -30.54 -9.92
C SER A 230 -5.03 -30.60 -8.99
N SER A 231 -4.06 -29.69 -9.17
CA SER A 231 -2.92 -29.60 -8.27
C SER A 231 -3.39 -29.14 -6.89
N THR A 232 -2.72 -29.63 -5.86
CA THR A 232 -2.88 -29.21 -4.46
C THR A 232 -1.58 -28.65 -3.88
N TYR A 233 -0.58 -28.43 -4.74
CA TYR A 233 0.78 -28.12 -4.35
C TYR A 233 1.41 -27.10 -5.30
N TYR A 234 2.03 -26.08 -4.73
CA TYR A 234 2.80 -25.03 -5.39
C TYR A 234 4.13 -24.86 -4.65
N GLU A 235 5.19 -24.52 -5.38
CA GLU A 235 6.51 -24.27 -4.81
C GLU A 235 7.25 -23.21 -5.62
N ASP A 236 7.94 -22.30 -4.93
CA ASP A 236 8.89 -21.34 -5.48
C ASP A 236 10.16 -21.29 -4.61
N ASP A 237 10.96 -20.23 -4.72
CA ASP A 237 12.21 -20.06 -3.97
C ASP A 237 12.00 -19.88 -2.46
N MET A 238 10.88 -19.27 -2.04
CA MET A 238 10.60 -18.88 -0.66
C MET A 238 9.67 -19.88 0.05
N PHE A 239 8.70 -20.42 -0.67
CA PHE A 239 7.59 -21.18 -0.11
C PHE A 239 7.36 -22.51 -0.84
N ALA A 240 6.97 -23.51 -0.05
CA ALA A 240 6.24 -24.67 -0.54
C ALA A 240 4.82 -24.63 0.08
N ILE A 241 3.81 -24.48 -0.77
CA ILE A 241 2.41 -24.27 -0.38
C ILE A 241 1.59 -25.50 -0.77
N ARG A 242 1.04 -26.19 0.23
CA ARG A 242 0.02 -27.22 0.01
C ARG A 242 -1.34 -26.69 0.43
N TYR A 243 -2.34 -26.79 -0.43
CA TYR A 243 -3.67 -26.25 -0.18
C TYR A 243 -4.75 -27.34 -0.20
N PHE A 244 -5.79 -27.15 0.62
CA PHE A 244 -6.79 -28.17 0.94
C PHE A 244 -8.22 -27.66 0.71
N GLN A 245 -9.16 -28.58 0.46
CA GLN A 245 -10.55 -28.26 0.15
C GLN A 245 -11.28 -27.48 1.26
N LYS A 246 -10.84 -27.59 2.52
CA LYS A 246 -11.33 -26.78 3.65
C LYS A 246 -11.00 -25.27 3.49
N GLY A 247 -10.20 -24.89 2.49
CA GLY A 247 -9.75 -23.52 2.28
C GLY A 247 -8.46 -23.18 3.02
N THR A 248 -7.77 -24.16 3.59
CA THR A 248 -6.52 -23.97 4.32
C THR A 248 -5.31 -24.11 3.40
N ALA A 249 -4.29 -23.31 3.63
CA ALA A 249 -2.98 -23.40 2.98
C ALA A 249 -1.90 -23.66 4.03
N HIS A 250 -1.13 -24.72 3.82
CA HIS A 250 0.03 -25.07 4.62
C HIS A 250 1.27 -24.51 3.90
N ILE A 251 1.83 -23.45 4.46
CA ILE A 251 2.97 -22.73 3.89
C ILE A 251 4.21 -23.17 4.63
N THR A 252 5.12 -23.85 3.93
CA THR A 252 6.43 -24.24 4.45
C THR A 252 7.47 -23.24 3.96
N PHE A 253 8.23 -22.66 4.88
CA PHE A 253 9.32 -21.76 4.55
C PHE A 253 10.54 -22.56 4.06
N LYS A 254 11.08 -22.22 2.90
CA LYS A 254 12.29 -22.88 2.37
C LYS A 254 13.58 -22.26 2.92
N ARG A 255 13.57 -20.95 3.18
CA ARG A 255 14.70 -20.18 3.71
C ARG A 255 14.63 -20.06 5.24
N GLN A 256 15.14 -21.07 5.95
CA GLN A 256 15.11 -21.08 7.43
C GLN A 256 15.97 -19.97 8.04
N ASP A 257 17.04 -19.55 7.36
CA ASP A 257 17.86 -18.40 7.74
C ASP A 257 17.03 -17.11 7.86
N LEU A 258 16.08 -16.88 6.96
CA LEU A 258 15.17 -15.72 7.02
C LEU A 258 14.11 -15.88 8.12
N VAL A 259 13.66 -17.11 8.37
CA VAL A 259 12.76 -17.40 9.51
C VAL A 259 13.43 -17.12 10.85
N HIS A 260 14.74 -17.40 10.98
CA HIS A 260 15.51 -17.02 12.15
C HIS A 260 15.52 -15.50 12.34
N LYS A 261 15.79 -14.72 11.27
CA LYS A 261 15.72 -13.25 11.32
C LYS A 261 14.32 -12.72 11.72
N LEU A 262 13.24 -13.33 11.20
CA LEU A 262 11.88 -12.99 11.63
C LEU A 262 11.68 -13.25 13.13
N ASN A 263 12.20 -14.38 13.63
CA ASN A 263 12.10 -14.73 15.05
C ASN A 263 12.97 -13.83 15.95
N ASP A 264 14.10 -13.31 15.46
CA ASP A 264 14.89 -12.30 16.18
C ASP A 264 14.06 -11.03 16.41
N ILE A 265 13.25 -10.62 15.43
CA ILE A 265 12.30 -9.50 15.56
C ILE A 265 11.22 -9.85 16.58
N VAL A 266 10.61 -11.04 16.52
CA VAL A 266 9.62 -11.48 17.52
C VAL A 266 10.21 -11.48 18.93
N ALA A 267 11.45 -11.98 19.10
CA ALA A 267 12.16 -12.01 20.37
C ALA A 267 12.43 -10.60 20.91
N LYS A 268 12.82 -9.66 20.04
CA LYS A 268 13.05 -8.26 20.41
C LYS A 268 11.80 -7.61 21.00
N HIS A 269 10.63 -7.85 20.41
CA HIS A 269 9.35 -7.30 20.88
C HIS A 269 8.76 -8.09 22.07
N TYR A 270 9.12 -9.36 22.21
CA TYR A 270 8.62 -10.27 23.23
C TYR A 270 9.75 -11.07 23.90
N PRO A 271 10.63 -10.41 24.67
CA PRO A 271 11.87 -11.02 25.19
C PRO A 271 11.65 -12.21 26.13
N ASN A 272 10.47 -12.34 26.72
CA ASN A 272 10.12 -13.44 27.63
C ASN A 272 9.35 -14.59 26.96
N MET A 273 9.01 -14.50 25.65
CA MET A 273 8.25 -15.55 24.96
C MET A 273 9.13 -16.66 24.37
N LEU A 274 10.37 -16.34 24.00
CA LEU A 274 11.32 -17.30 23.46
C LEU A 274 12.30 -17.70 24.55
N ALA A 275 11.90 -18.64 25.41
CA ALA A 275 12.82 -19.27 26.34
C ALA A 275 13.99 -19.88 25.56
N LYS A 276 15.22 -19.57 26.00
CA LYS A 276 16.51 -19.99 25.43
C LYS A 276 16.59 -21.49 25.17
#